data_AF-A0A6P0XT53-F1
#
_entry.id   AF-A0A6P0XT53-F1
#
_cell.length_a   1.000
_cell.length_b   1.000
_cell.length_c   1.000
_cell.angle_alpha   90.00
_cell.angle_beta   90.00
_cell.angle_gamma   90.00
#
_symmetry.space_group_name_H-M   'P 1'
#
loop_
_entity.id
_entity.type
_entity.pdbx_description
1 polymer ?
#
loop_
_entity_poly.entity_id
_entity_poly.type
_entity_poly.pdbx_seq_one_letter_code
_entity_poly.pdbx_strand_id
1 'polypeptide(L)' 'DLSTPRPEYSFPGLKPGDRWCLCASRWKEALDSGVAPPVVLSGTHQKALEVVPLEVLQEHTF' A
#
# COMPACT_ATOMS: atom_id res chain seq x y z
N ASP A 1 -12.23 2.52 0.28
CA ASP A 1 -12.16 3.95 -0.05
C ASP A 1 -11.20 4.60 0.92
N LEU A 2 -10.11 5.18 0.42
CA LEU A 2 -9.10 5.89 1.21
C LEU A 2 -9.03 7.37 0.86
N SER A 3 -9.83 7.87 -0.08
CA SER A 3 -9.83 9.28 -0.49
C SER A 3 -10.91 10.09 0.23
N THR A 4 -12.03 9.46 0.61
CA THR A 4 -13.10 10.15 1.34
C THR A 4 -12.65 10.50 2.77
N PRO A 5 -12.67 11.80 3.15
CA PRO A 5 -12.39 12.22 4.52
C PRO A 5 -13.42 11.66 5.50
N ARG A 6 -12.97 11.25 6.69
CA ARG A 6 -13.79 10.87 7.83
C ARG A 6 -13.35 11.64 9.08
N PRO A 7 -13.84 12.89 9.26
CA PRO A 7 -13.47 13.74 10.40
C PRO A 7 -13.75 13.10 11.76
N GLU A 8 -14.77 12.24 11.85
CA GLU A 8 -15.14 11.49 13.05
C GLU A 8 -14.03 10.53 13.53
N TYR A 9 -13.10 10.15 12.65
CA TYR A 9 -11.92 9.34 12.95
C TYR A 9 -10.61 10.11 12.77
N SER A 10 -10.67 11.44 12.65
CA SER A 10 -9.52 12.29 12.32
C SER A 10 -8.79 11.85 11.05
N PHE A 11 -9.50 11.27 10.10
CA PHE A 11 -8.95 10.81 8.82
C PHE A 11 -9.24 11.84 7.72
N PRO A 12 -8.23 12.57 7.20
CA PRO A 12 -8.46 13.61 6.21
C PRO A 12 -8.72 13.08 4.79
N GLY A 13 -8.58 11.78 4.55
CA GLY A 13 -8.51 11.21 3.21
C GLY A 13 -7.12 11.37 2.59
N LEU A 14 -6.70 10.39 1.80
CA LEU A 14 -5.39 10.36 1.15
C LEU A 14 -5.40 11.08 -0.19
N LYS A 15 -4.24 11.66 -0.52
CA LYS A 15 -3.92 12.26 -1.81
C LYS A 15 -2.80 11.49 -2.51
N PRO A 16 -2.66 11.60 -3.83
CA PRO A 16 -1.52 11.04 -4.54
C PRO A 16 -0.20 11.54 -3.93
N GLY A 17 0.72 10.61 -3.64
CA GLY A 17 2.00 10.91 -3.00
C GLY A 17 2.02 10.70 -1.48
N ASP A 18 0.85 10.61 -0.82
CA ASP A 18 0.79 10.28 0.60
C ASP A 18 1.29 8.85 0.84
N ARG A 19 2.09 8.67 1.90
CA ARG A 19 2.51 7.35 2.35
C ARG A 19 1.49 6.81 3.33
N TRP A 20 1.02 5.59 3.07
CA TRP A 20 0.01 4.96 3.90
C TRP A 20 0.24 3.45 4.00
N CYS A 21 0.04 2.90 5.19
CA CYS A 21 0.10 1.46 5.40
C CYS A 21 -1.14 0.81 4.79
N LEU A 22 -0.95 -0.03 3.78
CA LEU A 22 -2.01 -0.79 3.14
C LEU A 22 -2.07 -2.22 3.68
N CYS A 23 -3.26 -2.81 3.67
CA CYS A 23 -3.39 -4.25 3.84
C CYS A 23 -2.65 -4.95 2.69
N ALA A 24 -1.80 -5.93 2.99
CA ALA A 24 -1.01 -6.64 1.99
C ALA A 24 -1.89 -7.25 0.87
N SER A 25 -3.07 -7.78 1.22
CA SER A 25 -4.05 -8.29 0.25
C SER A 25 -4.59 -7.21 -0.70
N ARG A 26 -4.80 -5.98 -0.22
CA ARG A 26 -5.25 -4.86 -1.06
C ARG A 26 -4.16 -4.35 -1.99
N TRP A 27 -2.92 -4.37 -1.53
CA TRP A 27 -1.79 -4.07 -2.41
C TRP A 27 -1.61 -5.16 -3.48
N LYS A 28 -1.76 -6.45 -3.10
CA LYS A 28 -1.72 -7.59 -4.03
C LYS A 28 -2.83 -7.51 -5.10
N GLU A 29 -4.05 -7.12 -4.73
CA GLU A 29 -5.15 -6.90 -5.68
C GLU A 29 -4.82 -5.82 -6.71
N ALA A 30 -4.17 -4.73 -6.28
CA ALA A 30 -3.70 -3.68 -7.18
C ALA A 30 -2.57 -4.18 -8.11
N LEU A 31 -1.65 -5.01 -7.59
CA LEU A 31 -0.62 -5.66 -8.40
C LEU A 31 -1.24 -6.54 -9.48
N ASP A 32 -2.20 -7.39 -9.12
CA ASP A 32 -2.88 -8.29 -10.06
C ASP A 32 -3.68 -7.52 -11.13
N SER A 33 -4.08 -6.30 -10.82
CA SER A 33 -4.73 -5.37 -11.74
C SER A 33 -3.74 -4.49 -12.53
N GLY A 34 -2.42 -4.67 -12.35
CA GLY A 34 -1.38 -3.91 -13.04
C GLY A 34 -1.24 -2.45 -12.60
N VAL A 35 -1.78 -2.09 -11.43
CA VAL A 35 -1.82 -0.71 -10.90
C VAL A 35 -1.31 -0.62 -9.46
N ALA A 36 -0.39 -1.51 -9.06
CA ALA A 36 0.21 -1.48 -7.73
C ALA A 36 0.96 -0.14 -7.50
N PRO A 37 0.70 0.55 -6.37
CA PRO A 37 1.45 1.74 -6.02
C PRO A 37 2.87 1.38 -5.56
N PRO A 38 3.83 2.34 -5.66
CA PRO A 38 5.19 2.13 -5.17
C PRO A 38 5.25 1.75 -3.68
N VAL A 39 6.23 0.93 -3.31
CA VAL A 39 6.41 0.40 -1.96
C VAL A 39 7.61 1.07 -1.28
N VAL A 40 7.44 1.41 0.00
CA VAL A 40 8.54 1.82 0.87
C VAL A 40 8.98 0.60 1.70
N LEU A 41 10.03 -0.10 1.26
CA LEU A 41 10.45 -1.37 1.91
C LEU A 41 10.80 -1.20 3.38
N SER A 42 11.50 -0.11 3.74
CA SER A 42 11.84 0.19 5.14
C SER A 42 10.63 0.47 6.03
N GLY A 43 9.48 0.80 5.43
CA GLY A 43 8.19 1.00 6.12
C GLY A 43 7.24 -0.19 6.00
N THR A 44 7.67 -1.31 5.42
CA THR A 44 6.83 -2.49 5.18
C THR A 44 7.17 -3.60 6.18
N HIS A 45 6.16 -4.11 6.89
CA HIS A 45 6.36 -5.18 7.86
C HIS A 45 6.66 -6.52 7.16
N GLN A 46 7.58 -7.33 7.72
CA GLN A 46 8.02 -8.61 7.14
C GLN A 46 6.87 -9.60 6.86
N LYS A 47 5.79 -9.57 7.66
CA LYS A 47 4.57 -10.37 7.42
C LYS A 47 3.91 -10.13 6.05
N ALA A 48 4.19 -9.02 5.36
CA ALA A 48 3.74 -8.83 3.99
C ALA A 48 4.25 -9.93 3.04
N LEU A 49 5.39 -10.56 3.38
CA LEU A 49 5.99 -11.66 2.63
C LEU A 49 5.15 -12.94 2.63
N GLU A 50 4.18 -13.06 3.54
CA GLU A 50 3.20 -14.17 3.52
C GLU A 50 2.18 -14.01 2.38
N VAL A 51 2.06 -12.81 1.79
CA VAL A 51 1.07 -12.47 0.75
C VAL A 51 1.74 -12.10 -0.58
N VAL A 52 2.88 -11.41 -0.53
CA VAL A 52 3.62 -10.92 -1.70
C VAL A 52 5.10 -11.27 -1.54
N PRO A 53 5.75 -11.95 -2.51
CA PRO A 53 7.19 -12.22 -2.45
C PRO A 53 8.04 -10.95 -2.37
N LEU A 54 9.23 -11.05 -1.77
CA LEU A 54 10.12 -9.90 -1.57
C LEU A 54 10.56 -9.28 -2.90
N GLU A 55 10.84 -10.13 -3.89
CA GLU A 55 11.31 -9.74 -5.23
C GLU A 55 10.28 -8.83 -5.90
N VAL A 56 8.99 -9.17 -5.78
CA VAL A 56 7.89 -8.37 -6.32
C VAL A 56 7.79 -7.01 -5.63
N LEU A 57 8.01 -6.96 -4.31
CA LEU A 57 8.03 -5.69 -3.57
C LEU A 57 9.23 -4.83 -3.98
N GLN A 58 10.38 -5.44 -4.28
CA GLN A 58 11.59 -4.75 -4.75
C GLN A 58 11.42 -4.17 -6.16
N GLU A 59 10.71 -4.85 -7.06
CA GLU A 59 10.40 -4.32 -8.39
C GLU A 59 9.53 -3.05 -8.36
N HIS A 60 8.80 -2.85 -7.26
CA HIS A 60 7.89 -1.72 -7.06
C HIS A 60 8.44 -0.67 -6.08
N THR A 61 9.73 -0.69 -5.75
CA THR A 61 10.35 0.39 -4.97
C THR A 61 10.48 1.67 -5.80
N PHE A 62 10.42 2.81 -5.14
CA PHE A 62 10.80 4.11 -5.72
C PHE A 62 12.32 4.33 -5.69
#